data_AF-A0A7G8GNZ9-F1
#
_entry.id   AF-A0A7G8GNZ9-F1
#
_cell.length_a   1.000
_cell.length_b   1.000
_cell.length_c   1.000
_cell.angle_alpha   90.00
_cell.angle_beta   90.00
_cell.angle_gamma   90.00
#
_symmetry.space_group_name_H-M   'P 1'
#
loop_
_entity.id
_entity.type
_entity.pdbx_description
1 polymer ?
#
loop_
_entity_poly.entity_id
_entity_poly.type
_entity_poly.pdbx_seq_one_letter_code
_entity_poly.pdbx_strand_id
1 'polypeptide(L)'
;MSLEIPDALSFFRLSCGRWRSQRSQHHLLHRRAEAGASFIVVEELPKGDPRLAEIAACNGESAERIVGGCWVRWSGSMAWDRAGESHEDQTMFGLIPTDDSGRNGLLLRDRGYAEKAPVAGQFRMDEENGLILTTDYEMMSSLERFWFAGPNLRLRTSTVQGLSNNASFCMETRQLDDPAAATAAAGAGMPGALAPFGW
;
A
#
# COMPACT_ATOMS: atom_id res chain seq x y z
N MET A 1 -10.87 -14.90 15.16
CA MET A 1 -10.31 -13.93 16.13
C MET A 1 -9.86 -12.71 15.34
N SER A 2 -10.31 -11.52 15.71
CA SER A 2 -9.78 -10.28 15.13
C SER A 2 -8.31 -10.12 15.57
N LEU A 3 -7.47 -9.54 14.72
CA LEU A 3 -6.10 -9.20 15.11
C LEU A 3 -6.14 -7.94 15.98
N GLU A 4 -5.45 -7.99 17.11
CA GLU A 4 -5.22 -6.81 17.94
C GLU A 4 -4.14 -5.94 17.27
N ILE A 5 -4.54 -4.75 16.82
CA ILE A 5 -3.65 -3.75 16.22
C ILE A 5 -3.88 -2.43 16.98
N PRO A 6 -3.00 -2.09 17.95
CA PRO A 6 -3.28 -1.01 18.89
C PRO A 6 -3.26 0.38 18.23
N ASP A 7 -2.34 0.59 17.31
CA ASP A 7 -2.08 1.90 16.68
C ASP A 7 -1.68 1.77 15.19
N ALA A 8 -1.60 2.91 14.50
CA ALA A 8 -1.31 2.95 13.07
C ALA A 8 0.12 2.48 12.74
N LEU A 9 1.08 2.71 13.65
CA LEU A 9 2.46 2.24 13.46
C LEU A 9 2.53 0.71 13.49
N SER A 10 1.76 0.08 14.38
CA SER A 10 1.60 -1.37 14.46
C SER A 10 0.93 -1.92 13.21
N PHE A 11 -0.04 -1.20 12.63
CA PHE A 11 -0.63 -1.55 11.33
C PHE A 11 0.41 -1.51 10.20
N PHE A 12 1.28 -0.49 10.18
CA PHE A 12 2.38 -0.36 9.22
C PHE A 12 3.41 -1.48 9.38
N ARG A 13 3.77 -1.83 10.61
CA ARG A 13 4.65 -2.96 10.90
C ARG A 13 4.06 -4.29 10.45
N LEU A 14 2.78 -4.54 10.74
CA LEU A 14 2.10 -5.73 10.26
C LEU A 14 2.03 -5.76 8.72
N SER A 15 1.98 -4.60 8.08
CA SER A 15 2.00 -4.46 6.63
C SER A 15 3.36 -4.75 5.98
N CYS A 16 4.47 -4.74 6.74
CA CYS A 16 5.81 -4.99 6.22
C CYS A 16 5.94 -6.40 5.66
N GLY A 17 6.68 -6.56 4.55
CA GLY A 17 6.89 -7.82 3.85
C GLY A 17 6.46 -7.77 2.38
N ARG A 18 6.34 -8.95 1.79
CA ARG A 18 6.07 -9.16 0.36
C ARG A 18 4.63 -9.61 0.16
N TRP A 19 3.94 -9.04 -0.82
CA TRP A 19 2.53 -9.26 -1.07
C TRP A 19 2.24 -9.46 -2.55
N ARG A 20 1.32 -10.36 -2.87
CA ARG A 20 0.69 -10.42 -4.18
C ARG A 20 -0.68 -9.76 -4.07
N SER A 21 -0.93 -8.73 -4.87
CA SER A 21 -2.20 -8.00 -4.91
C SER A 21 -3.01 -8.40 -6.13
N GLN A 22 -4.30 -8.62 -5.93
CA GLN A 22 -5.31 -8.71 -6.98
C GLN A 22 -6.25 -7.54 -6.81
N ARG A 23 -6.45 -6.74 -7.85
CA ARG A 23 -7.24 -5.51 -7.83
C ARG A 23 -8.37 -5.59 -8.84
N SER A 24 -9.56 -5.19 -8.42
CA SER A 24 -10.68 -4.83 -9.30
C SER A 24 -10.92 -3.33 -9.20
N GLN A 25 -10.83 -2.61 -10.32
CA GLN A 25 -11.11 -1.18 -10.41
C GLN A 25 -12.36 -0.95 -11.24
N HIS A 26 -13.28 -0.12 -10.72
CA HIS A 26 -14.53 0.24 -11.36
C HIS A 26 -14.51 1.70 -11.74
N HIS A 27 -14.63 1.96 -13.04
CA HIS A 27 -14.76 3.30 -13.63
C HIS A 27 -16.24 3.65 -13.71
N LEU A 28 -16.75 4.41 -12.73
CA LEU A 28 -18.19 4.59 -12.53
C LEU A 28 -18.85 5.32 -13.71
N LEU A 29 -18.19 6.36 -14.25
CA LEU A 29 -18.67 7.10 -15.41
C LEU A 29 -18.78 6.24 -16.67
N HIS A 30 -17.85 5.30 -16.84
CA HIS A 30 -17.78 4.44 -18.03
C HIS A 30 -18.46 3.09 -17.85
N ARG A 31 -18.91 2.76 -16.63
CA ARG A 31 -19.49 1.46 -16.25
C ARG A 31 -18.61 0.29 -16.67
N ARG A 32 -17.29 0.45 -16.49
CA ARG A 32 -16.28 -0.57 -16.81
C ARG A 32 -15.59 -1.05 -15.56
N ALA A 33 -15.16 -2.30 -15.58
CA ALA A 33 -14.33 -2.89 -14.55
C ALA A 33 -13.04 -3.44 -15.17
N GLU A 34 -11.93 -3.23 -14.49
CA GLU A 34 -10.61 -3.70 -14.91
C GLU A 34 -9.98 -4.49 -13.78
N ALA A 35 -9.48 -5.69 -14.11
CA ALA A 35 -8.71 -6.51 -13.19
C ALA A 35 -7.22 -6.24 -13.39
N GLY A 36 -6.48 -6.18 -12.29
CA GLY A 36 -5.03 -6.03 -12.32
C GLY A 36 -4.38 -6.89 -11.24
N ALA A 37 -3.12 -7.24 -11.47
CA ALA A 37 -2.28 -7.88 -10.46
C ALA A 37 -1.01 -7.05 -10.25
N SER A 38 -0.54 -6.99 -9.02
CA SER A 38 0.74 -6.40 -8.70
C SER A 38 1.48 -7.19 -7.63
N PHE A 39 2.79 -7.03 -7.62
CA PHE A 39 3.64 -7.45 -6.53
C PHE A 39 4.00 -6.22 -5.70
N ILE A 40 3.88 -6.30 -4.37
CA ILE A 40 4.11 -5.18 -3.45
C ILE A 40 5.15 -5.59 -2.41
N VAL A 41 6.13 -4.73 -2.18
CA VAL A 41 7.11 -4.86 -1.09
C VAL A 41 6.96 -3.67 -0.16
N VAL A 42 6.82 -3.95 1.13
CA VAL A 42 6.70 -2.94 2.18
C VAL A 42 7.85 -3.12 3.16
N GLU A 43 8.63 -2.07 3.37
CA GLU A 43 9.76 -2.03 4.31
C GLU A 43 9.48 -1.00 5.42
N GLU A 44 9.83 -1.34 6.66
CA GLU A 44 9.67 -0.41 7.80
C GLU A 44 10.68 0.73 7.69
N LEU A 45 10.22 1.94 8.04
CA LEU A 45 11.07 3.10 8.28
C LEU A 45 11.00 3.42 9.78
N PRO A 46 12.03 3.09 10.57
CA PRO A 46 12.04 3.38 11.99
C PRO A 46 12.11 4.89 12.24
N LYS A 47 11.65 5.33 13.42
CA LYS A 47 11.83 6.72 13.85
C LYS A 47 13.30 7.13 13.75
N GLY A 48 13.55 8.29 13.13
CA GLY A 48 14.90 8.80 12.90
C GLY A 48 15.57 8.31 11.61
N ASP A 49 14.91 7.49 10.78
CA ASP A 49 15.39 7.18 9.43
C ASP A 49 15.57 8.49 8.63
N PRO A 50 16.73 8.72 7.98
CA PRO A 50 17.00 9.96 7.24
C PRO A 50 15.94 10.29 6.18
N ARG A 51 15.35 9.26 5.57
CA ARG A 51 14.34 9.45 4.52
C ARG A 51 13.01 9.99 5.08
N LEU A 52 12.72 9.74 6.37
CA LEU A 52 11.58 10.35 7.04
C LEU A 52 11.81 11.86 7.27
N ALA A 53 13.06 12.28 7.48
CA ALA A 53 13.39 13.69 7.60
C ALA A 53 13.20 14.44 6.27
N GLU A 54 13.53 13.80 5.14
CA GLU A 54 13.28 14.35 3.80
C GLU A 54 11.77 14.58 3.56
N ILE A 55 10.94 13.59 3.89
CA ILE A 55 9.48 13.69 3.76
C ILE A 55 8.90 14.75 4.68
N ALA A 56 9.40 14.84 5.92
CA ALA A 56 9.00 15.90 6.86
C ALA A 56 9.24 17.29 6.25
N ALA A 57 10.45 17.52 5.73
CA ALA A 57 10.82 18.79 5.11
C ALA A 57 9.92 19.13 3.90
N CYS A 58 9.67 18.15 3.01
CA CYS A 58 8.78 18.33 1.85
C CYS A 58 7.35 18.70 2.24
N ASN A 59 6.88 18.29 3.43
CA ASN A 59 5.53 18.56 3.91
C ASN A 59 5.47 19.72 4.92
N GLY A 60 6.57 20.45 5.14
CA GLY A 60 6.62 21.57 6.09
C GLY A 60 6.51 21.14 7.57
N GLU A 61 6.91 19.90 7.86
CA GLU A 61 6.77 19.25 9.17
C GLU A 61 8.12 18.95 9.82
N SER A 62 8.09 18.73 11.14
CA SER A 62 9.27 18.34 11.94
C SER A 62 9.44 16.82 11.96
N ALA A 63 10.64 16.34 11.67
CA ALA A 63 10.96 14.92 11.65
C ALA A 63 10.83 14.26 13.04
N GLU A 64 11.01 15.02 14.11
CA GLU A 64 10.91 14.59 15.51
C GLU A 64 9.49 14.15 15.89
N ARG A 65 8.48 14.73 15.21
CA ARG A 65 7.06 14.38 15.36
C ARG A 65 6.70 13.05 14.72
N ILE A 66 7.53 12.54 13.80
CA ILE A 66 7.27 11.28 13.12
C ILE A 66 7.57 10.11 14.07
N VAL A 67 6.60 9.19 14.20
CA VAL A 67 6.74 7.99 15.06
C VAL A 67 7.29 6.78 14.30
N GLY A 68 7.27 6.84 12.97
CA GLY A 68 7.75 5.80 12.06
C GLY A 68 7.01 5.89 10.73
N GLY A 69 7.26 4.93 9.86
CA GLY A 69 6.72 4.94 8.51
C GLY A 69 6.98 3.66 7.75
N CYS A 70 6.75 3.70 6.44
CA CYS A 70 7.11 2.59 5.56
C CYS A 70 7.49 3.09 4.17
N TRP A 71 8.32 2.31 3.50
CA TRP A 71 8.63 2.45 2.09
C TRP A 71 7.93 1.34 1.32
N VAL A 72 7.15 1.72 0.33
CA VAL A 72 6.32 0.81 -0.45
C VAL A 72 6.78 0.85 -1.90
N ARG A 73 7.09 -0.32 -2.45
CA ARG A 73 7.41 -0.53 -3.86
C ARG A 73 6.37 -1.46 -4.46
N TRP A 74 5.98 -1.20 -5.71
CA TRP A 74 5.12 -2.14 -6.43
C TRP A 74 5.55 -2.29 -7.88
N SER A 75 5.33 -3.49 -8.41
CA SER A 75 5.39 -3.77 -9.85
C SER A 75 4.05 -4.32 -10.32
N GLY A 76 3.44 -3.66 -11.29
CA GLY A 76 2.25 -4.15 -11.98
C GLY A 76 2.61 -4.93 -13.23
N SER A 77 1.83 -5.95 -13.54
CA SER A 77 1.77 -6.54 -14.89
C SER A 77 0.33 -6.47 -15.37
N MET A 78 0.06 -5.78 -16.48
CA MET A 78 -1.23 -5.85 -17.16
C MET A 78 -1.22 -7.02 -18.16
N ALA A 79 -2.39 -7.63 -18.39
CA ALA A 79 -2.53 -8.78 -19.29
C ALA A 79 -2.19 -8.46 -20.76
N TRP A 80 -2.01 -7.19 -21.11
CA TRP A 80 -1.65 -6.70 -22.43
C TRP A 80 -0.20 -6.20 -22.54
N ASP A 81 0.59 -6.27 -21.46
CA ASP A 81 1.96 -5.79 -21.45
C ASP A 81 2.82 -6.61 -22.42
N ARG A 82 3.50 -5.91 -23.34
CA ARG A 82 4.60 -6.50 -24.09
C ARG A 82 5.73 -6.82 -23.12
N ALA A 83 6.46 -7.90 -23.38
CA ALA A 83 7.66 -8.25 -22.61
C ALA A 83 8.64 -7.05 -22.56
N GLY A 84 8.77 -6.43 -21.38
CA GLY A 84 9.67 -5.29 -21.13
C GLY A 84 9.03 -4.02 -20.55
N GLU A 85 7.69 -3.90 -20.53
CA GLU A 85 7.03 -2.78 -19.83
C GLU A 85 6.89 -3.13 -18.34
N SER A 86 7.79 -2.58 -17.51
CA SER A 86 7.68 -2.70 -16.04
C SER A 86 7.01 -1.45 -15.48
N HIS A 87 5.79 -1.61 -14.95
CA HIS A 87 5.10 -0.58 -14.18
C HIS A 87 5.57 -0.62 -12.73
N GLU A 88 6.84 -0.27 -12.53
CA GLU A 88 7.47 -0.15 -11.22
C GLU A 88 7.38 1.29 -10.70
N ASP A 89 6.85 1.47 -9.50
CA ASP A 89 6.87 2.75 -8.80
C ASP A 89 6.98 2.51 -7.29
N GLN A 90 7.21 3.61 -6.57
CA GLN A 90 7.45 3.58 -5.15
C GLN A 90 6.93 4.85 -4.47
N THR A 91 6.62 4.72 -3.20
CA THR A 91 6.27 5.85 -2.35
C THR A 91 6.70 5.57 -0.92
N MET A 92 6.81 6.63 -0.15
CA MET A 92 7.17 6.59 1.24
C MET A 92 6.13 7.28 2.09
N PHE A 93 5.90 6.72 3.27
CA PHE A 93 4.93 7.22 4.23
C PHE A 93 5.61 7.52 5.56
N GLY A 94 5.24 8.64 6.18
CA GLY A 94 5.56 8.96 7.58
C GLY A 94 4.29 9.24 8.37
N LEU A 95 4.24 8.79 9.63
CA LEU A 95 3.09 8.99 10.51
C LEU A 95 3.41 10.04 11.60
N ILE A 96 2.55 11.05 11.73
CA ILE A 96 2.54 11.99 12.85
C ILE A 96 1.19 11.86 13.58
N PRO A 97 1.12 11.13 14.71
CA PRO A 97 -0.07 11.10 15.54
C PRO A 97 -0.43 12.46 16.12
N THR A 98 -1.73 12.69 16.29
CA THR A 98 -2.29 13.87 16.98
C THR A 98 -2.39 13.68 18.48
N ASP A 99 -2.39 12.44 18.97
CA ASP A 99 -2.49 12.07 20.38
C ASP A 99 -1.71 10.78 20.71
N ASP A 100 -1.66 10.45 22.01
CA ASP A 100 -0.93 9.29 22.54
C ASP A 100 -1.54 7.94 22.14
N SER A 101 -2.77 7.91 21.60
CA SER A 101 -3.37 6.65 21.11
C SER A 101 -2.69 6.14 19.84
N GLY A 102 -2.06 7.04 19.06
CA GLY A 102 -1.46 6.66 17.78
C GLY A 102 -2.46 6.22 16.71
N ARG A 103 -3.78 6.40 16.94
CA ARG A 103 -4.84 5.91 16.04
C ARG A 103 -5.35 6.96 15.06
N ASN A 104 -4.94 8.21 15.17
CA ASN A 104 -5.28 9.25 14.21
C ASN A 104 -4.15 10.28 14.08
N GLY A 105 -4.11 10.97 12.95
CA GLY A 105 -3.17 12.05 12.72
C GLY A 105 -2.80 12.23 11.26
N LEU A 106 -1.64 12.83 11.02
CA LEU A 106 -1.19 13.22 9.69
C LEU A 106 -0.37 12.10 9.03
N LEU A 107 -0.66 11.84 7.75
CA LEU A 107 0.08 10.93 6.89
C LEU A 107 0.92 11.75 5.91
N LEU A 108 2.23 11.78 6.14
CA LEU A 108 3.16 12.40 5.21
C LEU A 108 3.49 11.47 4.05
N ARG A 109 3.62 12.04 2.85
CA ARG A 109 3.97 11.32 1.62
C ARG A 109 5.06 12.07 0.87
N ASP A 110 5.93 11.34 0.19
CA ASP A 110 6.93 11.90 -0.72
C ASP A 110 6.31 12.37 -2.06
N ARG A 111 5.19 11.76 -2.46
CA ARG A 111 4.45 12.06 -3.71
C ARG A 111 2.94 12.01 -3.48
N GLY A 112 2.19 12.91 -4.11
CA GLY A 112 0.74 12.82 -4.22
C GLY A 112 0.29 11.81 -5.29
N TYR A 113 -0.96 11.34 -5.21
CA TYR A 113 -1.56 10.39 -6.15
C TYR A 113 -1.84 11.02 -7.53
N ALA A 114 -2.26 12.30 -7.57
CA ALA A 114 -2.50 13.02 -8.83
C ALA A 114 -1.53 14.18 -9.09
N GLU A 115 -0.88 14.69 -8.05
CA GLU A 115 -0.01 15.87 -8.14
C GLU A 115 1.37 15.56 -7.60
N LYS A 116 2.40 16.14 -8.25
CA LYS A 116 3.78 16.05 -7.79
C LYS A 116 4.06 16.88 -6.54
N ALA A 117 3.14 17.76 -6.16
CA ALA A 117 3.23 18.51 -4.92
C ALA A 117 2.97 17.59 -3.71
N PRO A 118 3.74 17.70 -2.62
CA PRO A 118 3.47 16.99 -1.39
C PRO A 118 2.09 17.39 -0.86
N VAL A 119 1.19 16.41 -0.73
CA VAL A 119 -0.10 16.59 -0.07
C VAL A 119 -0.11 15.69 1.15
N ALA A 120 -0.03 16.31 2.33
CA ALA A 120 -0.18 15.59 3.57
C ALA A 120 -1.62 15.08 3.69
N GLY A 121 -1.77 13.76 3.85
CA GLY A 121 -3.06 13.12 4.08
C GLY A 121 -3.39 13.05 5.56
N GLN A 122 -4.55 12.48 5.87
CA GLN A 122 -4.93 12.10 7.22
C GLN A 122 -4.98 10.58 7.32
N PHE A 123 -4.59 10.03 8.47
CA PHE A 123 -4.85 8.64 8.81
C PHE A 123 -5.76 8.56 10.04
N ARG A 124 -6.55 7.49 10.09
CA ARG A 124 -7.42 7.15 11.22
C ARG A 124 -7.58 5.64 11.29
N MET A 125 -7.61 5.06 12.47
CA MET A 125 -8.07 3.70 12.68
C MET A 125 -9.54 3.68 13.12
N ASP A 126 -10.35 2.82 12.51
CA ASP A 126 -11.72 2.59 12.96
C ASP A 126 -11.78 1.62 14.16
N GLU A 127 -12.99 1.35 14.65
CA GLU A 127 -13.23 0.48 15.81
C GLU A 127 -12.88 -1.00 15.53
N GLU A 128 -12.77 -1.39 14.26
CA GLU A 128 -12.44 -2.75 13.81
C GLU A 128 -10.95 -2.91 13.46
N ASN A 129 -10.10 -1.95 13.88
CA ASN A 129 -8.68 -1.90 13.55
C ASN A 129 -8.36 -1.71 12.05
N GLY A 130 -9.33 -1.25 11.26
CA GLY A 130 -9.13 -0.84 9.88
C GLY A 130 -8.43 0.51 9.81
N LEU A 131 -7.38 0.62 9.00
CA LEU A 131 -6.67 1.86 8.73
C LEU A 131 -7.33 2.58 7.55
N ILE A 132 -7.75 3.82 7.79
CA ILE A 132 -8.37 4.70 6.81
C ILE A 132 -7.41 5.83 6.50
N LEU A 133 -7.11 6.01 5.22
CA LEU A 133 -6.27 7.08 4.69
C LEU A 133 -7.14 8.00 3.84
N THR A 134 -7.08 9.30 4.09
CA THR A 134 -7.77 10.32 3.29
C THR A 134 -6.74 11.29 2.74
N THR A 135 -6.91 11.72 1.50
CA THR A 135 -6.08 12.76 0.89
C THR A 135 -6.97 13.61 -0.01
N ASP A 136 -7.07 14.90 0.32
CA ASP A 136 -7.84 15.87 -0.42
C ASP A 136 -6.89 16.72 -1.29
N TYR A 137 -7.22 16.81 -2.57
CA TYR A 137 -6.60 17.71 -3.55
C TYR A 137 -7.61 18.81 -3.89
N GLU A 138 -7.19 19.81 -4.67
CA GLU A 138 -8.06 20.93 -5.03
C GLU A 138 -9.34 20.47 -5.75
N MET A 139 -9.22 19.49 -6.65
CA MET A 139 -10.32 19.04 -7.54
C MET A 139 -10.72 17.58 -7.34
N MET A 140 -10.09 16.86 -6.41
CA MET A 140 -10.41 15.47 -6.14
C MET A 140 -10.08 15.06 -4.71
N SER A 141 -10.74 14.03 -4.20
CA SER A 141 -10.40 13.41 -2.93
C SER A 141 -10.21 11.92 -3.10
N SER A 142 -9.31 11.35 -2.31
CA SER A 142 -9.06 9.93 -2.23
C SER A 142 -9.33 9.45 -0.81
N LEU A 143 -10.05 8.34 -0.69
CA LEU A 143 -10.25 7.62 0.54
C LEU A 143 -9.85 6.16 0.32
N GLU A 144 -9.00 5.63 1.19
CA GLU A 144 -8.58 4.23 1.19
C GLU A 144 -8.86 3.63 2.57
N ARG A 145 -9.44 2.43 2.64
CA ARG A 145 -9.54 1.65 3.86
C ARG A 145 -8.80 0.34 3.69
N PHE A 146 -7.87 0.06 4.58
CA PHE A 146 -7.11 -1.18 4.68
C PHE A 146 -7.54 -1.93 5.94
N TRP A 147 -7.62 -3.25 5.87
CA TRP A 147 -7.80 -4.09 7.06
C TRP A 147 -7.20 -5.48 6.83
N PHE A 148 -6.97 -6.22 7.91
CA PHE A 148 -6.46 -7.58 7.84
C PHE A 148 -7.59 -8.58 8.12
N ALA A 149 -7.83 -9.49 7.19
CA ALA A 149 -8.71 -10.66 7.37
C ALA A 149 -7.93 -11.89 7.90
N GLY A 150 -6.74 -11.64 8.45
CA GLY A 150 -5.74 -12.60 8.92
C GLY A 150 -4.33 -12.03 8.77
N PRO A 151 -3.31 -12.60 9.41
CA PRO A 151 -1.95 -12.01 9.41
C PRO A 151 -1.30 -11.97 8.02
N ASN A 152 -1.82 -12.79 7.09
CA ASN A 152 -1.31 -12.97 5.73
C ASN A 152 -2.31 -12.56 4.64
N LEU A 153 -3.43 -11.93 5.02
CA LEU A 153 -4.45 -11.46 4.09
C LEU A 153 -4.85 -10.03 4.45
N ARG A 154 -4.38 -9.07 3.65
CA ARG A 154 -4.77 -7.66 3.74
C ARG A 154 -5.78 -7.35 2.64
N LEU A 155 -6.85 -6.68 3.01
CA LEU A 155 -7.87 -6.22 2.09
C LEU A 155 -7.84 -4.71 2.04
N ARG A 156 -8.19 -4.17 0.88
CA ARG A 156 -8.29 -2.72 0.70
C ARG A 156 -9.46 -2.36 -0.18
N THR A 157 -10.17 -1.31 0.22
CA THR A 157 -11.08 -0.58 -0.66
C THR A 157 -10.56 0.83 -0.85
N SER A 158 -10.84 1.41 -2.01
CA SER A 158 -10.59 2.83 -2.23
C SER A 158 -11.65 3.47 -3.11
N THR A 159 -11.82 4.77 -2.91
CA THR A 159 -12.61 5.62 -3.80
C THR A 159 -11.82 6.88 -4.13
N VAL A 160 -11.83 7.26 -5.40
CA VAL A 160 -11.43 8.60 -5.84
C VAL A 160 -12.69 9.31 -6.30
N GLN A 161 -12.92 10.53 -5.82
CA GLN A 161 -14.08 11.36 -6.13
C GLN A 161 -13.62 12.70 -6.68
N GLY A 162 -14.34 13.25 -7.68
CA GLY A 162 -14.03 14.54 -8.30
C GLY A 162 -13.92 14.42 -9.81
N LEU A 163 -12.74 14.74 -10.37
CA LEU A 163 -12.48 14.67 -11.81
C LEU A 163 -12.66 13.25 -12.41
N SER A 164 -12.37 12.22 -11.62
CA SER A 164 -12.60 10.82 -11.97
C SER A 164 -13.22 10.10 -10.79
N ASN A 165 -14.36 9.46 -11.01
CA ASN A 165 -15.06 8.70 -9.99
C ASN A 165 -14.74 7.21 -10.17
N ASN A 166 -13.82 6.71 -9.35
CA ASN A 166 -13.40 5.31 -9.37
C ASN A 166 -13.59 4.68 -7.99
N ALA A 167 -13.91 3.39 -7.99
CA ALA A 167 -13.89 2.55 -6.79
C ALA A 167 -13.00 1.34 -7.05
N SER A 168 -12.17 0.96 -6.09
CA SER A 168 -11.34 -0.24 -6.20
C SER A 168 -11.47 -1.15 -5.00
N PHE A 169 -11.31 -2.45 -5.24
CA PHE A 169 -11.13 -3.48 -4.21
C PHE A 169 -9.84 -4.24 -4.49
N CYS A 170 -9.02 -4.44 -3.47
CA CYS A 170 -7.78 -5.21 -3.54
C CYS A 170 -7.78 -6.34 -2.50
N MET A 171 -7.35 -7.52 -2.93
CA MET A 171 -7.01 -8.65 -2.07
C MET A 171 -5.51 -8.88 -2.13
N GLU A 172 -4.84 -8.78 -0.99
CA GLU A 172 -3.38 -8.84 -0.89
C GLU A 172 -2.97 -10.00 0.00
N THR A 173 -2.34 -11.01 -0.60
CA THR A 173 -1.86 -12.21 0.11
C THR A 173 -0.37 -12.13 0.34
N ARG A 174 0.06 -12.34 1.58
CA ARG A 174 1.48 -12.31 1.96
C ARG A 174 2.21 -13.48 1.30
N GLN A 175 3.35 -13.20 0.69
CA GLN A 175 4.31 -14.23 0.31
C GLN A 175 5.07 -14.65 1.57
N LEU A 176 4.81 -15.89 1.99
CA LEU A 176 5.63 -16.54 3.00
C LEU A 176 6.81 -17.17 2.28
N ASP A 177 8.01 -17.02 2.84
CA ASP A 177 9.16 -17.76 2.34
C ASP A 177 8.83 -19.26 2.48
N ASP A 178 8.89 -19.98 1.37
CA ASP A 178 8.72 -21.42 1.38
C ASP A 178 10.10 -22.06 1.67
N PRO A 179 10.32 -22.64 2.87
CA PRO A 179 11.57 -23.32 3.15
C PRO A 179 11.87 -24.46 2.17
N ALA A 180 10.85 -25.02 1.48
CA ALA A 180 11.04 -26.06 0.47
C ALA A 180 11.54 -25.51 -0.88
N ALA A 181 11.19 -24.27 -1.24
CA ALA A 181 11.67 -23.65 -2.48
C ALA A 181 13.16 -23.30 -2.43
N ALA A 182 13.68 -22.95 -1.25
CA ALA A 182 15.11 -22.73 -1.03
C ALA A 182 15.95 -24.00 -1.21
N THR A 183 15.38 -25.18 -0.94
CA THR A 183 16.07 -26.47 -1.15
C THR A 183 15.95 -26.96 -2.59
N ALA A 184 14.84 -26.67 -3.29
CA ALA A 184 14.63 -27.05 -4.69
C ALA A 184 15.48 -26.21 -5.67
N ALA A 185 15.74 -24.94 -5.37
CA ALA A 185 16.57 -24.06 -6.20
C ALA A 185 18.05 -24.48 -6.24
N ALA A 186 18.52 -25.27 -5.26
CA ALA A 186 19.86 -25.83 -5.24
C ALA A 186 20.02 -27.12 -6.06
N GLY A 187 18.93 -27.71 -6.59
CA GLY A 187 18.94 -29.07 -7.14
C GLY A 187 18.27 -29.28 -8.50
N ALA A 188 17.56 -28.31 -9.08
CA ALA A 188 16.78 -28.56 -10.30
C ALA A 188 17.10 -27.56 -11.43
N GLY A 189 17.72 -28.07 -12.49
CA GLY A 189 17.74 -27.42 -13.80
C GLY A 189 16.30 -27.23 -14.32
N MET A 190 16.11 -26.12 -15.01
CA MET A 190 14.83 -25.62 -15.54
C MET A 190 13.98 -26.69 -16.24
N PRO A 191 12.71 -26.85 -15.87
CA PRO A 191 11.67 -27.26 -16.80
C PRO A 191 10.65 -26.14 -17.03
N GLY A 192 10.38 -25.93 -18.33
CA GLY A 192 9.17 -25.38 -18.97
C GLY A 192 8.23 -24.49 -18.17
N ALA A 193 8.10 -23.24 -18.63
CA ALA A 193 7.04 -22.32 -18.26
C ALA A 193 5.65 -22.94 -18.49
N LEU A 194 4.94 -23.20 -17.41
CA LEU A 194 3.50 -23.46 -17.41
C LEU A 194 2.78 -22.16 -17.04
N ALA A 195 1.98 -21.64 -17.98
CA ALA A 195 1.09 -20.51 -17.76
C ALA A 195 0.08 -20.84 -16.64
N PRO A 196 -0.11 -20.00 -15.61
CA PRO A 196 -0.86 -20.41 -14.43
C PRO A 196 -2.38 -20.25 -14.54
N PHE A 197 -2.95 -19.84 -15.67
CA PHE A 197 -4.40 -19.71 -15.79
C PHE A 197 -4.87 -20.18 -17.17
N GLY A 198 -5.37 -21.41 -17.21
CA GLY A 198 -6.22 -21.89 -18.27
C GLY A 198 -7.60 -21.26 -18.13
N TRP A 199 -7.78 -20.13 -18.81
CA TRP A 199 -8.98 -19.69 -19.55
C TRP A 199 -8.48 -18.85 -20.72
#